data_AF-A0A6L8AXQ4-F1
#
_entry.id   AF-A0A6L8AXQ4-F1
#
_cell.length_a   1.000
_cell.length_b   1.000
_cell.length_c   1.000
_cell.angle_alpha   90.00
_cell.angle_beta   90.00
_cell.angle_gamma   90.00
#
_symmetry.space_group_name_H-M   'P 1'
#
loop_
_entity.id
_entity.type
_entity.pdbx_description
1 polymer ?
#
loop_
_entity_poly.entity_id
_entity_poly.type
_entity_poly.pdbx_seq_one_letter_code
_entity_poly.pdbx_strand_id
1 'polypeptide(L)' 'MNWLLIVGLGAAWLGWQIVWVAPLPRQLRRGEVPTAPKGSPEAFSLFWIDQYGWLGLALLGLGLAAALAGVGR' A
#
# COMPACT_ATOMS: atom_id res chain seq x y z
N MET A 1 9.63 11.16 21.89
CA MET A 1 8.30 10.95 21.28
C MET A 1 8.19 9.52 20.70
N ASN A 2 8.16 8.47 21.54
CA ASN A 2 8.44 7.10 21.05
C ASN A 2 7.27 6.43 20.32
N TRP A 3 6.02 6.80 20.64
CA TRP A 3 4.84 6.21 20.02
C TRP A 3 4.72 6.50 18.52
N LEU A 4 5.05 7.72 18.09
CA LEU A 4 5.09 8.09 16.67
C LEU A 4 6.12 7.26 15.90
N LEU A 5 7.29 7.06 16.50
CA LEU A 5 8.34 6.22 15.92
C LEU A 5 7.88 4.75 15.81
N ILE A 6 7.35 4.18 16.90
CA ILE A 6 6.89 2.78 16.94
C ILE A 6 5.75 2.54 15.95
N VAL A 7 4.71 3.39 15.98
CA VAL A 7 3.56 3.27 15.08
C VAL A 7 3.99 3.51 13.63
N GLY A 8 4.87 4.49 13.39
CA GLY A 8 5.39 4.78 12.06
C GLY A 8 6.16 3.61 11.47
N LEU A 9 7.08 3.01 12.23
CA LEU A 9 7.83 1.82 11.82
C LEU A 9 6.91 0.62 11.61
N GLY A 10 5.91 0.41 12.48
CA GLY A 10 4.92 -0.66 12.34
C GLY A 10 4.06 -0.50 11.07
N ALA A 11 3.58 0.72 10.80
CA ALA A 11 2.84 1.03 9.58
C ALA A 11 3.71 0.87 8.33
N ALA A 12 4.96 1.35 8.38
CA ALA A 12 5.90 1.20 7.26
C ALA A 12 6.20 -0.27 6.96
N TRP A 13 6.43 -1.06 8.01
CA TRP A 13 6.68 -2.51 7.88
C TRP A 13 5.47 -3.26 7.31
N LEU A 14 4.25 -2.95 7.77
CA LEU A 14 3.04 -3.53 7.22
C LEU A 14 2.82 -3.12 5.76
N GLY A 15 2.98 -1.83 5.46
CA GLY A 15 2.88 -1.31 4.10
C GLY A 15 3.87 -1.97 3.15
N TRP A 16 5.12 -2.15 3.59
CA TRP A 16 6.16 -2.88 2.85
C TRP A 16 5.74 -4.32 2.53
N GLN A 17 5.25 -5.08 3.51
CA GLN A 17 4.79 -6.45 3.28
C GLN A 17 3.64 -6.52 2.26
N ILE A 18 2.71 -5.56 2.33
CA ILE A 18 1.60 -5.48 1.37
C ILE A 18 2.12 -5.21 -0.05
N VAL A 19 3.01 -4.22 -0.21
CA VAL A 19 3.60 -3.89 -1.52
C VAL A 19 4.50 -5.01 -2.06
N TRP A 20 5.10 -5.83 -1.17
CA TRP A 20 5.90 -6.97 -1.57
C TRP A 20 5.05 -8.15 -2.06
N VAL A 21 3.94 -8.44 -1.38
CA VAL A 21 3.09 -9.60 -1.68
C VAL A 21 2.04 -9.28 -2.75
N ALA A 22 1.46 -8.08 -2.73
CA ALA A 22 0.57 -7.61 -3.76
C ALA A 22 1.39 -6.85 -4.82
N PRO A 23 1.13 -7.06 -6.13
CA PRO A 23 1.73 -6.20 -7.15
C PRO A 23 1.33 -4.74 -6.90
N LEU A 24 2.19 -3.81 -7.32
CA LEU A 24 1.84 -2.39 -7.35
C LEU A 24 0.47 -2.18 -8.04
N PRO A 25 -0.33 -1.19 -7.59
CA PRO A 25 -1.60 -0.88 -8.23
C PRO A 25 -1.42 -0.75 -9.74
N ARG A 26 -2.36 -1.30 -10.52
CA ARG A 26 -2.27 -1.31 -11.99
C ARG A 26 -2.07 0.08 -12.58
N GLN A 27 -2.55 1.13 -11.91
CA GLN A 27 -2.40 2.54 -12.29
C GLN A 27 -0.92 3.02 -12.28
N LEU A 28 -0.06 2.34 -11.53
CA LEU A 28 1.38 2.65 -11.43
C LEU A 28 2.25 1.70 -12.25
N ARG A 29 1.66 0.65 -12.81
CA ARG A 29 2.37 -0.35 -13.61
C ARG A 29 2.42 0.09 -15.08
N ARG A 30 3.56 -0.19 -15.73
CA ARG A 30 3.70 -0.07 -17.19
C ARG A 30 3.34 -1.40 -17.85
N GLY A 31 2.85 -1.33 -19.09
CA GLY A 31 2.52 -2.50 -19.91
C GLY A 31 1.03 -2.85 -19.92
N GLU A 32 0.72 -4.10 -20.26
CA GLU A 32 -0.66 -4.58 -20.32
C GLU A 32 -1.31 -4.58 -18.94
N VAL A 33 -2.47 -3.93 -18.87
CA VAL A 33 -3.29 -3.85 -17.67
C VAL A 33 -4.38 -4.91 -17.76
N PRO A 34 -4.43 -5.89 -16.85
CA PRO A 34 -5.51 -6.89 -16.84
C PRO A 34 -6.87 -6.21 -16.75
N THR A 35 -7.81 -6.61 -17.61
CA THR A 35 -9.19 -6.13 -17.62
C THR A 35 -10.18 -7.28 -17.51
N ALA A 36 -11.34 -7.04 -16.92
CA ALA A 36 -12.44 -8.01 -16.86
C ALA A 36 -13.77 -7.32 -17.21
N PRO A 37 -14.78 -8.06 -17.69
CA PRO A 37 -16.11 -7.51 -17.98
C PRO A 37 -16.72 -6.80 -16.77
N LYS A 38 -17.36 -5.66 -17.00
CA LYS A 38 -18.03 -4.93 -15.92
C LYS A 38 -19.11 -5.81 -15.28
N GLY A 39 -19.13 -5.85 -13.95
CA GLY A 39 -20.07 -6.66 -13.18
C GLY A 39 -19.65 -8.11 -12.99
N SER A 40 -18.50 -8.54 -13.54
CA SER A 40 -17.98 -9.88 -13.28
C SER A 40 -17.27 -9.97 -11.91
N PRO A 41 -17.25 -11.15 -11.26
CA PRO A 41 -16.46 -11.37 -10.04
C PRO A 41 -14.98 -11.03 -10.22
N GLU A 42 -14.41 -11.30 -11.39
CA GLU A 42 -13.01 -11.01 -11.71
C GLU A 42 -12.73 -9.50 -11.70
N ALA A 43 -13.67 -8.67 -12.18
CA ALA A 43 -13.54 -7.22 -12.12
C ALA A 43 -13.51 -6.71 -10.68
N PHE A 44 -14.29 -7.33 -9.78
CA PHE A 44 -14.27 -7.02 -8.36
C PHE A 44 -12.94 -7.44 -7.70
N SER A 45 -12.44 -8.64 -7.99
CA SER A 45 -11.14 -9.10 -7.50
C SER A 45 -10.00 -8.20 -7.96
N LEU A 46 -9.99 -7.82 -9.24
CA LEU A 46 -8.99 -6.91 -9.80
C LEU A 46 -9.03 -5.53 -9.13
N PHE A 47 -10.23 -4.99 -8.87
CA PHE A 47 -10.40 -3.75 -8.12
C PHE A 47 -9.81 -3.86 -6.71
N TRP A 48 -10.13 -4.93 -5.98
CA TRP A 48 -9.66 -5.11 -4.61
C TRP A 48 -8.15 -5.29 -4.50
N ILE A 49 -7.53 -5.99 -5.44
CA ILE A 49 -6.07 -6.12 -5.50
C ILE A 49 -5.42 -4.73 -5.64
N ASP A 50 -5.97 -3.85 -6.49
CA ASP A 50 -5.47 -2.48 -6.60
C ASP A 50 -5.65 -1.69 -5.30
N GLN A 51 -6.83 -1.80 -4.65
CA GLN A 51 -7.07 -1.12 -3.38
C GLN A 51 -6.09 -1.57 -2.30
N TYR A 52 -5.79 -2.87 -2.27
CA TYR A 52 -4.83 -3.42 -1.33
C TYR A 52 -3.41 -2.88 -1.59
N GLY A 53 -3.00 -2.79 -2.86
CA GLY A 53 -1.74 -2.15 -3.24
C GLY A 53 -1.67 -0.67 -2.82
N TRP A 54 -2.77 0.09 -2.98
CA TRP A 54 -2.84 1.48 -2.54
C TRP A 54 -2.77 1.63 -1.02
N LEU A 55 -3.42 0.74 -0.26
CA LEU A 55 -3.30 0.68 1.19
C LEU A 55 -1.85 0.40 1.61
N GLY A 56 -1.17 -0.52 0.93
CA GLY A 56 0.25 -0.80 1.17
C GLY A 56 1.12 0.43 0.97
N LEU A 57 0.95 1.13 -0.16
CA LEU A 57 1.69 2.36 -0.45
C LEU A 57 1.40 3.48 0.55
N ALA A 58 0.14 3.67 0.92
CA ALA A 58 -0.25 4.68 1.90
C ALA A 58 0.36 4.39 3.28
N LEU A 59 0.27 3.14 3.75
CA LEU A 59 0.89 2.71 5.01
C LEU A 59 2.40 2.88 4.99
N LEU A 60 3.04 2.52 3.87
CA LEU A 60 4.48 2.66 3.71
C LEU A 60 4.90 4.14 3.76
N GLY A 61 4.29 4.99 2.94
CA GLY A 61 4.62 6.41 2.85
C GLY A 61 4.33 7.18 4.14
N LEU A 62 3.11 7.03 4.68
CA LEU A 62 2.71 7.70 5.92
C LEU A 62 3.44 7.15 7.13
N GLY A 63 3.73 5.84 7.16
CA GLY A 63 4.50 5.20 8.22
C GLY A 63 5.93 5.73 8.29
N LEU A 64 6.62 5.83 7.14
CA LEU A 64 7.95 6.43 7.06
C LEU A 64 7.94 7.90 7.48
N ALA A 65 6.95 8.68 7.03
CA ALA A 65 6.81 10.08 7.43
C ALA A 65 6.61 10.23 8.95
N ALA A 66 5.75 9.40 9.55
CA ALA A 66 5.49 9.38 10.99
C ALA A 66 6.74 8.98 11.78
N ALA A 67 7.47 7.97 11.31
CA ALA A 67 8.72 7.54 11.92
C ALA A 67 9.77 8.66 11.93
N LEU A 68 10.00 9.32 10.79
CA LEU A 68 10.93 10.44 10.67
C LEU A 68 10.53 11.62 11.57
N ALA A 69 9.23 11.96 11.62
CA ALA A 69 8.71 12.99 12.50
C ALA A 69 8.79 12.65 14.00
N GLY A 70 8.89 11.36 14.33
CA GLY A 70 9.10 10.85 15.69
C GLY A 70 10.57 10.84 16.12
N VAL A 71 11.51 10.69 15.19
CA VAL A 71 12.97 10.75 15.48
C VAL A 71 13.42 12.17 15.85
N GLY A 72 12.86 13.19 15.20
CA GLY A 72 13.24 14.59 15.42
C GLY A 72 12.68 15.26 16.68
N ARG A 73 12.07 14.50 17.61
CA ARG A 73 11.37 15.02 18.81
C ARG A 73 11.54 14.18 20.06
#